data_AF-A0A1Z8UQ57-F1
#
_entry.id   AF-A0A1Z8UQ57-F1
#
_cell.length_a   1.000
_cell.length_b   1.000
_cell.length_c   1.000
_cell.angle_alpha   90.00
_cell.angle_beta   90.00
_cell.angle_gamma   90.00
#
_symmetry.space_group_name_H-M   'P 1'
#
loop_
_entity.id
_entity.type
_entity.pdbx_description
1 polymer ?
#
loop_
_entity_poly.entity_id
_entity_poly.type
_entity_poly.pdbx_seq_one_letter_code
_entity_poly.pdbx_strand_id
1 'polypeptide(L)'
;MNIRPSKYNLFLLLFLLNFISILHAQESKWEYLFKNNSLKQFVKLNGKADFKLENGILTGTSKLNTPNSFLATKAEYDDFILEFDVLLDYGLNSGVQFRSESIKSYMNGRVHGYQCEIETSQRKWAGGIYDEARRGWLYPLSRNPTGKNAFINGTWNSYRIEAIGNQIKSFINGIEVSNLIDRTTLKGFIAFQVHSISDSDQVGKKVRWKNVRILTENLEINRMSADNKAPQISYLDGMLTNEEKNLGFKMLWDGQTTNGWRGAKLSSFPENGWIINNGIITVEASDGKEARNGGDIITIEKFRNFELSVDFLISEGANSGIKYLVKPELNKADGSAIGLEFQILDDQRHEDAKLGVNGNRTLGSLYDLIRAENRVPGESRKNFKGVGKWNNARIVVSNGNIEHWLNHVKIVEFDRFSQSFQALVEKSKYKIWDSFGLWSEGVILLQDHGDQVSFKNIKIRHL
;
A
#
# COMPACT_ATOMS: atom_id res chain seq x y z
N MET A 1 74.96 7.76 10.10
CA MET A 1 74.49 8.58 11.23
C MET A 1 73.54 7.72 12.04
N ASN A 2 74.00 7.23 13.21
CA ASN A 2 73.25 6.32 14.08
C ASN A 2 72.18 7.08 14.85
N ILE A 3 70.90 6.68 14.72
CA ILE A 3 69.83 7.14 15.61
C ILE A 3 69.33 5.92 16.39
N ARG A 4 69.68 5.86 17.68
CA ARG A 4 69.10 4.92 18.64
C ARG A 4 67.71 5.42 19.05
N PRO A 5 66.67 4.56 19.13
CA PRO A 5 65.41 4.96 19.74
C PRO A 5 65.55 5.05 21.26
N SER A 6 64.93 6.07 21.85
CA SER A 6 64.93 6.34 23.29
C SER A 6 63.97 5.41 24.04
N LYS A 7 64.32 5.07 25.29
CA LYS A 7 63.61 4.10 26.16
C LYS A 7 62.22 4.56 26.67
N TYR A 8 61.65 5.64 26.14
CA TYR A 8 60.38 6.21 26.61
C TYR A 8 59.13 5.73 25.85
N ASN A 9 59.29 5.00 24.75
CA ASN A 9 58.15 4.47 23.98
C ASN A 9 57.66 3.08 24.42
N LEU A 10 58.30 2.45 25.41
CA LEU A 10 57.93 1.09 25.85
C LEU A 10 56.90 1.07 26.99
N PHE A 11 56.73 2.18 27.73
CA PHE A 11 55.77 2.24 28.84
C PHE A 11 54.36 2.69 28.42
N LEU A 12 54.21 3.41 27.30
CA LEU A 12 52.88 3.78 26.78
C LEU A 12 52.18 2.63 26.05
N LEU A 13 52.93 1.62 25.58
CA LEU A 13 52.37 0.46 24.89
C LEU A 13 51.77 -0.58 25.86
N LEU A 14 52.18 -0.55 27.14
CA LEU A 14 51.74 -1.50 28.17
C LEU A 14 50.48 -1.06 28.94
N PHE A 15 50.06 0.21 28.82
CA PHE A 15 48.81 0.71 29.42
C PHE A 15 47.59 0.65 28.48
N LEU A 16 47.82 0.41 27.18
CA LEU A 16 46.75 0.24 26.18
C LEU A 16 46.28 -1.20 25.99
N LEU A 17 46.89 -2.17 26.68
CA LEU A 17 46.59 -3.61 26.55
C LEU A 17 45.60 -4.17 27.59
N ASN A 18 45.06 -3.35 28.50
CA ASN A 18 44.14 -3.80 29.56
C ASN A 18 42.68 -3.31 29.43
N PHE A 19 42.31 -2.70 28.31
CA PHE A 19 40.91 -2.41 27.96
C PHE A 19 40.51 -3.11 26.65
N ILE A 20 40.90 -4.38 26.48
CA ILE A 20 40.12 -5.27 25.62
C ILE A 20 38.96 -5.73 26.50
N SER A 21 37.97 -4.85 26.63
CA SER A 21 36.63 -5.27 26.99
C SER A 21 36.25 -6.33 25.97
N ILE A 22 36.19 -7.58 26.41
CA ILE A 22 35.66 -8.67 25.61
C ILE A 22 34.19 -8.30 25.36
N LEU A 23 33.94 -7.59 24.26
CA LEU A 23 32.64 -7.50 23.62
C LEU A 23 32.30 -8.94 23.23
N HIS A 24 31.75 -9.70 24.17
CA HIS A 24 30.95 -10.85 23.82
C HIS A 24 29.82 -10.26 22.97
N ALA A 25 29.90 -10.46 21.66
CA ALA A 25 28.74 -10.30 20.81
C ALA A 25 27.65 -11.17 21.44
N GLN A 26 26.67 -10.52 22.06
CA GLN A 26 25.58 -11.22 22.72
C GLN A 26 24.83 -11.95 21.61
N GLU A 27 25.02 -13.27 21.55
CA GLU A 27 24.41 -14.12 20.53
C GLU A 27 22.89 -13.89 20.53
N SER A 28 22.33 -13.58 19.35
CA SER A 28 20.91 -13.28 19.22
C SER A 28 20.07 -14.46 19.68
N LYS A 29 19.30 -14.26 20.75
CA LYS A 29 18.54 -15.33 21.40
C LYS A 29 17.22 -15.58 20.68
N TRP A 30 17.26 -16.46 19.69
CA TRP A 30 16.06 -16.92 18.97
C TRP A 30 15.21 -17.87 19.81
N GLU A 31 13.90 -17.67 19.81
CA GLU A 31 12.91 -18.58 20.38
C GLU A 31 12.17 -19.34 19.28
N TYR A 32 12.19 -20.67 19.33
CA TYR A 32 11.40 -21.51 18.43
C TYR A 32 9.95 -21.63 18.93
N LEU A 33 8.98 -21.28 18.08
CA LEU A 33 7.56 -21.27 18.48
C LEU A 33 6.97 -22.69 18.63
N PHE A 34 7.50 -23.69 17.92
CA PHE A 34 7.09 -25.10 18.04
C PHE A 34 8.01 -25.92 18.96
N LYS A 35 8.53 -25.29 20.02
CA LYS A 35 9.44 -25.93 20.98
C LYS A 35 8.86 -27.25 21.52
N ASN A 36 9.70 -28.28 21.61
CA ASN A 36 9.33 -29.62 22.10
C ASN A 36 8.17 -30.27 21.32
N ASN A 37 7.99 -29.92 20.03
CA ASN A 37 6.92 -30.44 19.17
C ASN A 37 5.52 -30.27 19.80
N SER A 38 5.27 -29.13 20.46
CA SER A 38 4.05 -28.88 21.22
C SER A 38 3.25 -27.68 20.71
N LEU A 39 1.92 -27.82 20.69
CA LEU A 39 0.99 -26.73 20.36
C LEU A 39 0.33 -26.09 21.60
N LYS A 40 0.83 -26.35 22.82
CA LYS A 40 0.24 -25.83 24.08
C LYS A 40 0.17 -24.29 24.15
N GLN A 41 1.09 -23.60 23.48
CA GLN A 41 1.13 -22.13 23.41
C GLN A 41 0.27 -21.55 22.29
N PHE A 42 -0.53 -22.38 21.62
CA PHE A 42 -1.40 -21.96 20.54
C PHE A 42 -2.87 -22.15 20.88
N VAL A 43 -3.72 -21.41 20.18
CA VAL A 43 -5.17 -21.54 20.21
C VAL A 43 -5.69 -21.50 18.77
N LYS A 44 -6.64 -22.39 18.46
CA LYS A 44 -7.33 -22.36 17.16
C LYS A 44 -8.45 -21.33 17.20
N LEU A 45 -8.51 -20.45 16.20
CA LEU A 45 -9.49 -19.38 16.09
C LEU A 45 -10.29 -19.50 14.77
N ASN A 46 -11.55 -19.08 14.85
CA ASN A 46 -12.56 -19.05 13.79
C ASN A 46 -12.88 -20.43 13.18
N GLY A 47 -12.22 -20.82 12.10
CA GLY A 47 -12.58 -22.02 11.34
C GLY A 47 -12.21 -23.36 12.00
N LYS A 48 -12.57 -24.44 11.29
CA LYS A 48 -12.50 -25.84 11.72
C LYS A 48 -11.49 -26.67 10.93
N ALA A 49 -10.59 -26.03 10.17
CA ALA A 49 -9.50 -26.74 9.50
C ALA A 49 -8.57 -27.42 10.53
N ASP A 50 -7.85 -28.43 10.05
CA ASP A 50 -7.03 -29.30 10.88
C ASP A 50 -5.57 -28.82 10.86
N PHE A 51 -4.98 -28.78 12.06
CA PHE A 51 -3.57 -28.45 12.27
C PHE A 51 -2.89 -29.62 13.00
N LYS A 52 -1.80 -30.12 12.44
CA LYS A 52 -1.03 -31.24 13.00
C LYS A 52 0.44 -30.87 13.07
N LEU A 53 1.07 -31.09 14.23
CA LEU A 53 2.50 -30.82 14.44
C LEU A 53 3.26 -32.14 14.61
N GLU A 54 4.09 -32.48 13.64
CA GLU A 54 4.90 -33.70 13.66
C GLU A 54 6.33 -33.38 13.24
N ASN A 55 7.31 -33.85 14.02
CA ASN A 55 8.74 -33.68 13.75
C ASN A 55 9.13 -32.21 13.46
N GLY A 56 8.55 -31.26 14.20
CA GLY A 56 8.79 -29.82 14.04
C GLY A 56 8.12 -29.18 12.82
N ILE A 57 7.29 -29.91 12.07
CA ILE A 57 6.54 -29.43 10.91
C ILE A 57 5.06 -29.26 11.31
N LEU A 58 4.59 -28.02 11.33
CA LEU A 58 3.16 -27.72 11.41
C LEU A 58 2.53 -27.89 10.04
N THR A 59 1.52 -28.73 9.92
CA THR A 59 0.73 -28.93 8.70
C THR A 59 -0.70 -28.43 8.93
N GLY A 60 -1.12 -27.45 8.14
CA GLY A 60 -2.52 -27.06 8.01
C GLY A 60 -3.14 -27.76 6.80
N THR A 61 -4.30 -28.38 6.98
CA THR A 61 -5.01 -29.10 5.90
C THR A 61 -6.31 -28.40 5.57
N SER A 62 -6.49 -28.05 4.29
CA SER A 62 -7.69 -27.39 3.78
C SER A 62 -8.95 -28.25 3.98
N LYS A 63 -10.06 -27.57 4.22
CA LYS A 63 -11.35 -28.20 4.53
C LYS A 63 -12.49 -27.39 3.94
N LEU A 64 -13.44 -28.07 3.33
CA LEU A 64 -14.64 -27.46 2.77
C LEU A 64 -15.58 -27.00 3.89
N ASN A 65 -16.46 -26.03 3.59
CA ASN A 65 -17.55 -25.58 4.47
C ASN A 65 -17.07 -25.07 5.85
N THR A 66 -15.92 -24.40 5.89
CA THR A 66 -15.43 -23.69 7.07
C THR A 66 -14.86 -22.33 6.65
N PRO A 67 -15.01 -21.27 7.48
CA PRO A 67 -14.26 -20.03 7.25
C PRO A 67 -12.76 -20.25 7.44
N ASN A 68 -11.98 -19.20 7.18
CA ASN A 68 -10.55 -19.15 7.46
C ASN A 68 -10.27 -19.63 8.89
N SER A 69 -9.31 -20.54 9.02
CA SER A 69 -8.90 -21.12 10.30
C SER A 69 -7.51 -20.62 10.65
N PHE A 70 -7.30 -20.24 11.90
CA PHE A 70 -6.04 -19.68 12.36
C PHE A 70 -5.52 -20.46 13.56
N LEU A 71 -4.25 -20.85 13.54
CA LEU A 71 -3.57 -21.34 14.74
C LEU A 71 -2.70 -20.20 15.29
N ALA A 72 -3.23 -19.50 16.29
CA ALA A 72 -2.64 -18.28 16.84
C ALA A 72 -1.81 -18.56 18.09
N THR A 73 -0.70 -17.83 18.27
CA THR A 73 0.02 -17.80 19.53
C THR A 73 -0.87 -17.22 20.63
N LYS A 74 -0.75 -17.72 21.86
CA LYS A 74 -1.36 -17.11 23.04
C LYS A 74 -0.61 -15.84 23.47
N ALA A 75 0.69 -15.79 23.19
CA ALA A 75 1.51 -14.61 23.38
C ALA A 75 1.26 -13.58 22.26
N GLU A 76 1.45 -12.32 22.60
CA GLU A 76 1.43 -11.20 21.67
C GLU A 76 2.82 -10.61 21.54
N TYR A 77 3.14 -10.14 20.35
CA TYR A 77 4.44 -9.57 20.00
C TYR A 77 4.24 -8.17 19.42
N ASP A 78 5.07 -7.24 19.87
CA ASP A 78 5.17 -5.89 19.34
C ASP A 78 6.29 -5.81 18.30
N ASP A 79 7.52 -5.56 18.72
CA ASP A 79 8.69 -5.47 17.87
C ASP A 79 9.40 -6.83 17.81
N PHE A 80 9.55 -7.36 16.60
CA PHE A 80 10.16 -8.67 16.40
C PHE A 80 10.73 -8.86 15.00
N ILE A 81 11.57 -9.88 14.90
CA ILE A 81 11.92 -10.54 13.66
C ILE A 81 11.40 -11.98 13.73
N LEU A 82 10.54 -12.37 12.80
CA LEU A 82 9.99 -13.72 12.67
C LEU A 82 10.57 -14.39 11.43
N GLU A 83 11.06 -15.61 11.58
CA GLU A 83 11.54 -16.44 10.47
C GLU A 83 10.85 -17.79 10.46
N PHE A 84 10.57 -18.30 9.26
CA PHE A 84 9.97 -19.62 9.05
C PHE A 84 10.22 -20.10 7.63
N ASP A 85 10.23 -21.42 7.42
CA ASP A 85 10.15 -22.00 6.08
C ASP A 85 8.73 -22.47 5.82
N VAL A 86 8.23 -22.29 4.59
CA VAL A 86 6.91 -22.74 4.17
C VAL A 86 6.93 -23.52 2.86
N LEU A 87 6.12 -24.57 2.79
CA LEU A 87 5.79 -25.32 1.57
C LEU A 87 4.27 -25.31 1.38
N LEU A 88 3.80 -24.87 0.21
CA LEU A 88 2.40 -24.73 -0.13
C LEU A 88 2.03 -25.60 -1.33
N ASP A 89 0.98 -26.42 -1.20
CA ASP A 89 0.45 -27.19 -2.32
C ASP A 89 -0.15 -26.25 -3.39
N TYR A 90 -0.02 -26.64 -4.66
CA TYR A 90 -0.42 -25.79 -5.80
C TYR A 90 -1.91 -25.46 -5.78
N GLY A 91 -2.24 -24.19 -6.05
CA GLY A 91 -3.60 -23.67 -6.09
C GLY A 91 -4.19 -23.31 -4.72
N LEU A 92 -3.43 -23.42 -3.63
CA LEU A 92 -3.84 -22.87 -2.34
C LEU A 92 -3.39 -21.41 -2.16
N ASN A 93 -4.11 -20.74 -1.27
CA ASN A 93 -3.72 -19.52 -0.59
C ASN A 93 -3.59 -19.79 0.92
N SER A 94 -2.67 -19.08 1.57
CA SER A 94 -2.43 -19.09 3.00
C SER A 94 -1.80 -17.73 3.39
N GLY A 95 -1.37 -17.63 4.64
CA GLY A 95 -0.68 -16.47 5.17
C GLY A 95 -0.24 -16.70 6.61
N VAL A 96 0.67 -15.84 7.06
CA VAL A 96 1.03 -15.72 8.48
C VAL A 96 0.55 -14.37 8.98
N GLN A 97 -0.43 -14.40 9.89
CA GLN A 97 -0.86 -13.24 10.64
C GLN A 97 0.25 -12.78 11.57
N PHE A 98 0.38 -11.47 11.76
CA PHE A 98 1.26 -10.88 12.76
C PHE A 98 0.68 -9.57 13.27
N ARG A 99 0.99 -9.21 14.53
CA ARG A 99 0.34 -8.10 15.26
C ARG A 99 -1.18 -8.09 15.05
N SER A 100 -1.79 -9.28 15.03
CA SER A 100 -3.20 -9.47 14.73
C SER A 100 -4.01 -9.64 16.02
N GLU A 101 -5.30 -9.38 15.90
CA GLU A 101 -6.25 -9.31 17.01
C GLU A 101 -7.45 -10.22 16.73
N SER A 102 -8.16 -10.59 17.79
CA SER A 102 -9.40 -11.38 17.72
C SER A 102 -10.29 -11.00 18.91
N ILE A 103 -10.95 -9.85 18.80
CA ILE A 103 -11.73 -9.24 19.88
C ILE A 103 -13.23 -9.35 19.61
N LYS A 104 -14.02 -9.65 20.65
CA LYS A 104 -15.48 -9.88 20.51
C LYS A 104 -16.24 -8.68 19.96
N SER A 105 -15.80 -7.46 20.27
CA SER A 105 -16.38 -6.22 19.75
C SER A 105 -16.16 -6.01 18.25
N TYR A 106 -15.14 -6.65 17.66
CA TYR A 106 -14.82 -6.55 16.24
C TYR A 106 -15.30 -7.82 15.52
N MET A 107 -16.41 -7.69 14.77
CA MET A 107 -16.99 -8.78 13.98
C MET A 107 -17.14 -10.10 14.77
N ASN A 108 -17.53 -10.00 16.05
CA ASN A 108 -17.72 -11.14 16.95
C ASN A 108 -16.50 -12.07 17.07
N GLY A 109 -15.29 -11.50 17.18
CA GLY A 109 -14.05 -12.27 17.36
C GLY A 109 -13.49 -12.85 16.05
N ARG A 110 -13.70 -12.17 14.93
CA ARG A 110 -13.00 -12.48 13.68
C ARG A 110 -11.53 -12.09 13.84
N VAL A 111 -10.61 -13.00 13.52
CA VAL A 111 -9.18 -12.66 13.40
C VAL A 111 -9.02 -11.54 12.37
N HIS A 112 -8.30 -10.49 12.71
CA HIS A 112 -8.03 -9.36 11.82
C HIS A 112 -6.66 -8.74 12.14
N GLY A 113 -6.07 -8.07 11.14
CA GLY A 113 -4.74 -7.48 11.24
C GLY A 113 -3.83 -7.91 10.10
N TYR A 114 -2.54 -7.58 10.20
CA TYR A 114 -1.62 -7.82 9.10
C TYR A 114 -1.38 -9.31 8.87
N GLN A 115 -1.31 -9.67 7.60
CA GLN A 115 -1.01 -10.98 7.07
C GLN A 115 0.14 -10.83 6.07
N CYS A 116 1.19 -11.64 6.23
CA CYS A 116 2.15 -11.86 5.18
C CYS A 116 1.62 -12.99 4.28
N GLU A 117 1.32 -12.65 3.03
CA GLU A 117 0.64 -13.54 2.08
C GLU A 117 1.51 -14.75 1.70
N ILE A 118 0.90 -15.92 1.55
CA ILE A 118 1.55 -17.09 0.95
C ILE A 118 0.61 -17.62 -0.14
N GLU A 119 1.05 -17.63 -1.39
CA GLU A 119 0.21 -18.08 -2.50
C GLU A 119 1.01 -18.72 -3.62
N THR A 120 0.32 -19.46 -4.50
CA THR A 120 0.91 -20.11 -5.68
C THR A 120 0.33 -19.59 -7.00
N SER A 121 -0.55 -18.58 -6.96
CA SER A 121 -1.29 -18.13 -8.14
C SER A 121 -0.43 -17.27 -9.09
N GLN A 122 -0.93 -17.06 -10.31
CA GLN A 122 -0.28 -16.20 -11.31
C GLN A 122 -0.25 -14.72 -10.92
N ARG A 123 -1.01 -14.31 -9.90
CA ARG A 123 -0.94 -12.96 -9.32
C ARG A 123 0.44 -12.67 -8.73
N LYS A 124 1.07 -13.69 -8.13
CA LYS A 124 2.41 -13.65 -7.55
C LYS A 124 2.61 -12.54 -6.51
N TRP A 125 1.73 -12.45 -5.50
CA TRP A 125 1.85 -11.52 -4.38
C TRP A 125 2.28 -12.19 -3.06
N ALA A 126 2.85 -13.40 -3.11
CA ALA A 126 3.46 -14.06 -1.96
C ALA A 126 4.48 -13.12 -1.29
N GLY A 127 4.38 -12.94 0.04
CA GLY A 127 5.16 -12.02 0.85
C GLY A 127 4.60 -10.59 0.88
N GLY A 128 3.60 -10.24 0.07
CA GLY A 128 2.87 -8.98 0.21
C GLY A 128 2.09 -8.91 1.53
N ILE A 129 1.66 -7.69 1.91
CA ILE A 129 0.95 -7.45 3.17
C ILE A 129 -0.54 -7.20 2.90
N TYR A 130 -1.37 -8.08 3.45
CA TYR A 130 -2.83 -7.99 3.45
C TYR A 130 -3.33 -7.71 4.87
N ASP A 131 -4.27 -6.79 5.03
CA ASP A 131 -4.86 -6.46 6.33
C ASP A 131 -6.19 -7.19 6.49
N GLU A 132 -6.08 -8.42 6.97
CA GLU A 132 -7.12 -9.44 7.06
C GLU A 132 -8.35 -8.92 7.78
N ALA A 133 -9.52 -9.11 7.17
CA ALA A 133 -10.83 -8.67 7.67
C ALA A 133 -10.89 -7.18 8.12
N ARG A 134 -10.02 -6.32 7.57
CA ARG A 134 -9.95 -4.89 7.91
C ARG A 134 -9.77 -4.00 6.66
N ARG A 135 -8.54 -3.65 6.25
CA ARG A 135 -8.29 -2.77 5.09
C ARG A 135 -7.98 -3.51 3.78
N GLY A 136 -7.83 -4.84 3.81
CA GLY A 136 -7.45 -5.64 2.65
C GLY A 136 -6.02 -5.36 2.20
N TRP A 137 -5.71 -5.44 0.89
CA TRP A 137 -4.34 -5.24 0.37
C TRP A 137 -3.75 -3.89 0.77
N LEU A 138 -2.71 -3.91 1.60
CA LEU A 138 -1.89 -2.73 1.95
C LEU A 138 -0.65 -2.64 1.07
N TYR A 139 -0.02 -3.80 0.83
CA TYR A 139 1.18 -3.92 0.01
C TYR A 139 1.02 -5.07 -1.00
N PRO A 140 0.33 -4.85 -2.13
CA PRO A 140 0.39 -5.76 -3.27
C PRO A 140 1.75 -5.63 -3.96
N LEU A 141 2.20 -6.68 -4.67
CA LEU A 141 3.51 -6.66 -5.32
C LEU A 141 3.52 -6.00 -6.71
N SER A 142 2.45 -5.27 -7.06
CA SER A 142 2.32 -4.57 -8.35
C SER A 142 3.48 -3.61 -8.65
N ARG A 143 4.17 -3.10 -7.61
CA ARG A 143 5.31 -2.18 -7.71
C ARG A 143 6.67 -2.84 -7.42
N ASN A 144 6.72 -4.14 -7.13
CA ASN A 144 7.96 -4.86 -6.85
C ASN A 144 8.10 -6.12 -7.73
N PRO A 145 8.48 -5.97 -9.02
CA PRO A 145 8.66 -7.10 -9.94
C PRO A 145 9.66 -8.14 -9.47
N THR A 146 10.73 -7.73 -8.78
CA THR A 146 11.72 -8.65 -8.18
C THR A 146 11.05 -9.50 -7.10
N GLY A 147 10.32 -8.88 -6.17
CA GLY A 147 9.58 -9.58 -5.13
C GLY A 147 8.55 -10.57 -5.67
N LYS A 148 7.88 -10.28 -6.80
CA LYS A 148 6.92 -11.20 -7.43
C LYS A 148 7.53 -12.57 -7.79
N ASN A 149 8.85 -12.64 -8.01
CA ASN A 149 9.52 -13.88 -8.39
C ASN A 149 10.28 -14.53 -7.22
N ALA A 150 10.14 -14.00 -6.00
CA ALA A 150 10.87 -14.51 -4.84
C ALA A 150 10.36 -15.89 -4.38
N PHE A 151 9.04 -16.13 -4.48
CA PHE A 151 8.44 -17.41 -4.11
C PHE A 151 8.52 -18.45 -5.23
N ILE A 152 8.99 -19.65 -4.88
CA ILE A 152 9.19 -20.77 -5.80
C ILE A 152 8.14 -21.84 -5.48
N ASN A 153 7.22 -22.08 -6.43
CA ASN A 153 6.15 -23.05 -6.25
C ASN A 153 6.71 -24.48 -6.12
N GLY A 154 6.09 -25.27 -5.23
CA GLY A 154 6.45 -26.68 -5.03
C GLY A 154 7.72 -26.93 -4.19
N THR A 155 8.38 -25.89 -3.70
CA THR A 155 9.56 -26.00 -2.85
C THR A 155 9.33 -25.39 -1.47
N TRP A 156 10.22 -25.72 -0.53
CA TRP A 156 10.33 -24.93 0.69
C TRP A 156 10.85 -23.53 0.34
N ASN A 157 10.23 -22.50 0.91
CA ASN A 157 10.61 -21.11 0.77
C ASN A 157 10.88 -20.54 2.15
N SER A 158 12.01 -19.86 2.32
CA SER A 158 12.34 -19.19 3.57
C SER A 158 11.69 -17.82 3.61
N TYR A 159 10.95 -17.54 4.67
CA TYR A 159 10.30 -16.26 4.93
C TYR A 159 10.92 -15.59 6.13
N ARG A 160 10.97 -14.26 6.07
CA ARG A 160 11.31 -13.40 7.19
C ARG A 160 10.36 -12.22 7.24
N ILE A 161 9.88 -11.87 8.43
CA ILE A 161 9.06 -10.69 8.69
C ILE A 161 9.77 -9.88 9.77
N GLU A 162 10.05 -8.61 9.48
CA GLU A 162 10.57 -7.65 10.46
C GLU A 162 9.47 -6.64 10.74
N ALA A 163 8.90 -6.68 11.94
CA ALA A 163 7.94 -5.68 12.37
C ALA A 163 8.58 -4.92 13.53
N ILE A 164 9.11 -3.72 13.27
CA ILE A 164 9.89 -2.94 14.24
C ILE A 164 9.42 -1.49 14.17
N GLY A 165 8.91 -0.97 15.29
CA GLY A 165 8.15 0.27 15.32
C GLY A 165 6.94 0.19 14.39
N ASN A 166 6.77 1.19 13.52
CA ASN A 166 5.75 1.21 12.47
C ASN A 166 6.21 0.60 11.14
N GLN A 167 7.45 0.13 11.04
CA GLN A 167 7.98 -0.46 9.81
C GLN A 167 7.78 -1.97 9.81
N ILE A 168 7.18 -2.46 8.73
CA ILE A 168 6.92 -3.86 8.46
C ILE A 168 7.64 -4.18 7.15
N LYS A 169 8.62 -5.09 7.22
CA LYS A 169 9.28 -5.64 6.05
C LYS A 169 9.03 -7.13 5.96
N SER A 170 8.97 -7.64 4.74
CA SER A 170 8.96 -9.08 4.48
C SER A 170 10.03 -9.45 3.46
N PHE A 171 10.55 -10.66 3.61
CA PHE A 171 11.53 -11.22 2.71
C PHE A 171 11.15 -12.66 2.38
N ILE A 172 11.45 -13.07 1.14
CA ILE A 172 11.34 -14.47 0.72
C ILE A 172 12.65 -14.85 0.05
N ASN A 173 13.28 -15.93 0.51
CA ASN A 173 14.54 -16.45 -0.03
C ASN A 173 15.64 -15.35 -0.13
N GLY A 174 15.68 -14.44 0.85
CA GLY A 174 16.63 -13.32 0.91
C GLY A 174 16.23 -12.08 0.10
N ILE A 175 15.16 -12.14 -0.71
CA ILE A 175 14.67 -11.01 -1.50
C ILE A 175 13.72 -10.16 -0.66
N GLU A 176 13.92 -8.84 -0.58
CA GLU A 176 12.98 -7.92 0.07
C GLU A 176 11.70 -7.82 -0.78
N VAL A 177 10.58 -8.22 -0.20
CA VAL A 177 9.29 -8.33 -0.89
C VAL A 177 8.40 -7.14 -0.56
N SER A 178 8.29 -6.77 0.72
CA SER A 178 7.50 -5.61 1.15
C SER A 178 8.27 -4.70 2.11
N ASN A 179 7.95 -3.42 2.08
CA ASN A 179 8.45 -2.36 2.96
C ASN A 179 7.29 -1.39 3.26
N LEU A 180 6.46 -1.77 4.23
CA LEU A 180 5.25 -1.06 4.63
C LEU A 180 5.53 -0.21 5.88
N ILE A 181 5.04 1.02 5.90
CA ILE A 181 4.97 1.85 7.10
C ILE A 181 3.49 1.99 7.50
N ASP A 182 3.10 1.39 8.61
CA ASP A 182 1.75 1.46 9.16
C ASP A 182 1.76 1.34 10.69
N ARG A 183 0.81 2.01 11.35
CA ARG A 183 0.75 2.06 12.81
C ARG A 183 -0.61 1.66 13.39
N THR A 184 -1.43 0.97 12.61
CA THR A 184 -2.83 0.68 13.00
C THR A 184 -2.90 -0.27 14.19
N THR A 185 -2.14 -1.37 14.13
CA THR A 185 -1.90 -2.24 15.27
C THR A 185 -0.38 -2.40 15.43
N LEU A 186 0.15 -2.18 16.63
CA LEU A 186 1.60 -2.31 16.90
C LEU A 186 1.95 -3.57 17.67
N LYS A 187 0.95 -4.26 18.23
CA LYS A 187 1.12 -5.46 19.04
C LYS A 187 -0.06 -6.41 18.84
N GLY A 188 0.21 -7.71 18.79
CA GLY A 188 -0.82 -8.75 18.70
C GLY A 188 -0.21 -10.12 18.47
N PHE A 189 -1.03 -11.14 18.28
CA PHE A 189 -0.55 -12.50 18.10
C PHE A 189 0.02 -12.73 16.68
N ILE A 190 0.78 -13.84 16.56
CA ILE A 190 1.15 -14.44 15.28
C ILE A 190 0.21 -15.62 15.02
N ALA A 191 -0.27 -15.82 13.80
CA ALA A 191 -1.12 -16.98 13.49
C ALA A 191 -0.89 -17.58 12.11
N PHE A 192 -0.97 -18.90 12.02
CA PHE A 192 -0.85 -19.65 10.76
C PHE A 192 -2.22 -19.89 10.15
N GLN A 193 -2.42 -19.45 8.91
CA GLN A 193 -3.72 -19.52 8.25
C GLN A 193 -3.88 -20.79 7.42
N VAL A 194 -5.03 -21.45 7.57
CA VAL A 194 -5.61 -22.29 6.51
C VAL A 194 -6.79 -21.53 5.92
N HIS A 195 -6.64 -21.10 4.67
CA HIS A 195 -7.66 -20.33 3.97
C HIS A 195 -8.89 -21.20 3.70
N SER A 196 -10.08 -20.59 3.77
CA SER A 196 -11.32 -21.23 3.36
C SER A 196 -11.27 -21.60 1.89
N ILE A 197 -11.84 -22.75 1.54
CA ILE A 197 -11.90 -23.22 0.15
C ILE A 197 -13.37 -23.39 -0.25
N SER A 198 -13.68 -23.08 -1.50
CA SER A 198 -14.99 -23.34 -2.12
C SER A 198 -14.94 -24.46 -3.16
N ASP A 199 -13.74 -24.79 -3.64
CA ASP A 199 -13.49 -25.82 -4.65
C ASP A 199 -13.18 -27.15 -3.97
N SER A 200 -13.92 -28.20 -4.32
CA SER A 200 -13.73 -29.55 -3.78
C SER A 200 -12.36 -30.14 -4.11
N ASP A 201 -11.76 -29.73 -5.22
CA ASP A 201 -10.43 -30.21 -5.65
C ASP A 201 -9.32 -29.69 -4.74
N GLN A 202 -9.62 -28.70 -3.91
CA GLN A 202 -8.69 -28.16 -2.94
C GLN A 202 -8.73 -28.89 -1.60
N VAL A 203 -9.70 -29.77 -1.34
CA VAL A 203 -9.83 -30.49 -0.07
C VAL A 203 -8.61 -31.38 0.17
N GLY A 204 -8.05 -31.35 1.38
CA GLY A 204 -6.89 -32.18 1.73
C GLY A 204 -5.54 -31.64 1.26
N LYS A 205 -5.52 -30.57 0.44
CA LYS A 205 -4.30 -29.82 0.15
C LYS A 205 -3.75 -29.17 1.41
N LYS A 206 -2.45 -28.96 1.43
CA LYS A 206 -1.71 -28.61 2.65
C LYS A 206 -0.85 -27.37 2.47
N VAL A 207 -0.72 -26.67 3.58
CA VAL A 207 0.35 -25.72 3.85
C VAL A 207 1.17 -26.26 5.02
N ARG A 208 2.49 -26.17 4.92
CA ARG A 208 3.42 -26.75 5.89
C ARG A 208 4.43 -25.70 6.31
N TRP A 209 4.63 -25.51 7.61
CA TRP A 209 5.59 -24.58 8.18
C TRP A 209 6.59 -25.32 9.07
N LYS A 210 7.86 -24.93 9.02
CA LYS A 210 8.92 -25.45 9.90
C LYS A 210 9.92 -24.34 10.23
N ASN A 211 10.84 -24.64 11.14
CA ASN A 211 11.90 -23.71 11.56
C ASN A 211 11.36 -22.35 12.04
N VAL A 212 10.14 -22.35 12.58
CA VAL A 212 9.46 -21.14 13.04
C VAL A 212 10.15 -20.62 14.30
N ARG A 213 10.81 -19.47 14.17
CA ARG A 213 11.55 -18.82 15.26
C ARG A 213 11.34 -17.33 15.27
N ILE A 214 11.38 -16.74 16.45
CA ILE A 214 11.20 -15.31 16.68
C ILE A 214 12.35 -14.74 17.49
N LEU A 215 12.71 -13.49 17.22
CA LEU A 215 13.66 -12.68 17.96
C LEU A 215 12.94 -11.38 18.38
N THR A 216 13.06 -11.00 19.65
CA THR A 216 12.43 -9.80 20.23
C THR A 216 13.44 -8.84 20.86
N GLU A 217 14.73 -9.15 20.79
CA GLU A 217 15.82 -8.36 21.34
C GLU A 217 16.89 -8.12 20.28
N ASN A 218 17.68 -7.04 20.43
CA ASN A 218 18.77 -6.71 19.51
C ASN A 218 18.35 -6.65 18.03
N LEU A 219 17.13 -6.16 17.76
CA LEU A 219 16.51 -6.28 16.44
C LEU A 219 17.24 -5.50 15.35
N GLU A 220 17.69 -4.29 15.65
CA GLU A 220 18.34 -3.41 14.68
C GLU A 220 19.63 -4.02 14.11
N ILE A 221 20.46 -4.64 14.95
CA ILE A 221 21.70 -5.31 14.49
C ILE A 221 21.42 -6.61 13.73
N ASN A 222 20.21 -7.17 13.88
CA ASN A 222 19.82 -8.42 13.25
C ASN A 222 18.98 -8.21 11.99
N ARG A 223 18.70 -6.97 11.54
CA ARG A 223 17.95 -6.71 10.31
C ARG A 223 18.63 -7.35 9.10
N MET A 224 17.81 -7.82 8.17
CA MET A 224 18.28 -8.44 6.93
C MET A 224 18.75 -7.36 5.96
N SER A 225 19.96 -7.56 5.45
CA SER A 225 20.43 -6.88 4.26
C SER A 225 20.01 -7.70 3.04
N ALA A 226 19.27 -7.10 2.11
CA ALA A 226 18.89 -7.70 0.84
C ALA A 226 19.55 -6.94 -0.31
N ASP A 227 19.88 -7.65 -1.40
CA ASP A 227 20.50 -7.03 -2.59
C ASP A 227 19.52 -6.12 -3.35
N ASN A 228 18.22 -6.37 -3.19
CA ASN A 228 17.17 -5.52 -3.74
C ASN A 228 16.52 -4.67 -2.65
N LYS A 229 15.92 -3.56 -3.06
CA LYS A 229 15.12 -2.71 -2.18
C LYS A 229 13.66 -2.69 -2.61
N ALA A 230 12.75 -3.12 -1.75
CA ALA A 230 11.32 -3.02 -2.00
C ALA A 230 10.85 -1.55 -1.86
N PRO A 231 10.04 -1.00 -2.80
CA PRO A 231 9.56 0.38 -2.71
C PRO A 231 8.74 0.61 -1.44
N GLN A 232 9.05 1.65 -0.67
CA GLN A 232 8.27 1.91 0.54
C GLN A 232 6.82 2.34 0.21
N ILE A 233 5.87 1.83 0.99
CA ILE A 233 4.47 2.30 1.02
C ILE A 233 4.15 2.77 2.43
N SER A 234 3.70 4.02 2.58
CA SER A 234 3.40 4.62 3.87
C SER A 234 1.91 4.94 4.02
N TYR A 235 1.34 4.52 5.15
CA TYR A 235 -0.02 4.84 5.59
C TYR A 235 -0.02 5.82 6.78
N LEU A 236 1.08 6.55 7.00
CA LEU A 236 1.12 7.61 8.01
C LEU A 236 0.39 8.85 7.52
N ASP A 237 -0.55 9.33 8.35
CA ASP A 237 -1.33 10.53 8.08
C ASP A 237 -0.53 11.81 8.35
N GLY A 238 -0.63 12.78 7.44
CA GLY A 238 -0.13 14.15 7.60
C GLY A 238 1.40 14.28 7.62
N MET A 239 2.14 13.23 7.25
CA MET A 239 3.60 13.26 7.30
C MET A 239 4.27 12.42 6.22
N LEU A 240 5.53 12.79 5.94
CA LEU A 240 6.44 12.06 5.06
C LEU A 240 7.43 11.24 5.87
N THR A 241 7.69 10.02 5.42
CA THR A 241 8.81 9.22 5.91
C THR A 241 10.14 9.82 5.46
N ASN A 242 11.25 9.42 6.09
CA ASN A 242 12.58 9.84 5.64
C ASN A 242 12.89 9.36 4.22
N GLU A 243 12.40 8.18 3.83
CA GLU A 243 12.57 7.68 2.47
C GLU A 243 11.76 8.50 1.45
N GLU A 244 10.51 8.86 1.76
CA GLU A 244 9.72 9.75 0.91
C GLU A 244 10.43 11.10 0.71
N LYS A 245 10.97 11.70 1.79
CA LYS A 245 11.74 12.94 1.72
C LYS A 245 13.00 12.80 0.85
N ASN A 246 13.76 11.73 1.03
CA ASN A 246 14.98 11.46 0.24
C ASN A 246 14.66 11.22 -1.25
N LEU A 247 13.47 10.70 -1.55
CA LEU A 247 12.96 10.55 -2.91
C LEU A 247 12.38 11.85 -3.50
N GLY A 248 12.45 12.97 -2.76
CA GLY A 248 12.01 14.28 -3.21
C GLY A 248 10.52 14.57 -3.02
N PHE A 249 9.79 13.76 -2.24
CA PHE A 249 8.41 14.07 -1.91
C PHE A 249 8.30 15.29 -0.99
N LYS A 250 7.29 16.11 -1.25
CA LYS A 250 6.76 17.15 -0.37
C LYS A 250 5.27 16.93 -0.14
N MET A 251 4.75 17.44 0.97
CA MET A 251 3.30 17.56 1.15
C MET A 251 2.82 18.67 0.21
N LEU A 252 1.93 18.35 -0.72
CA LEU A 252 1.27 19.35 -1.58
C LEU A 252 0.20 20.13 -0.80
N TRP A 253 -0.34 19.52 0.25
CA TRP A 253 -1.22 20.16 1.22
C TRP A 253 -0.74 19.85 2.64
N ASP A 254 -0.69 20.86 3.49
CA ASP A 254 -0.10 20.78 4.84
C ASP A 254 -1.01 20.12 5.90
N GLY A 255 -2.26 19.79 5.53
CA GLY A 255 -3.24 19.17 6.41
C GLY A 255 -4.06 20.15 7.25
N GLN A 256 -3.79 21.46 7.18
CA GLN A 256 -4.33 22.42 8.15
C GLN A 256 -4.81 23.73 7.51
N THR A 257 -4.11 24.25 6.51
CA THR A 257 -4.38 25.56 5.93
C THR A 257 -4.78 25.45 4.47
N THR A 258 -5.17 26.57 3.87
CA THR A 258 -5.46 26.65 2.43
C THR A 258 -4.21 27.00 1.61
N ASN A 259 -3.03 27.04 2.23
CA ASN A 259 -1.79 27.46 1.58
C ASN A 259 -1.46 26.57 0.38
N GLY A 260 -1.07 27.21 -0.73
CA GLY A 260 -0.79 26.53 -1.98
C GLY A 260 -2.02 26.25 -2.85
N TRP A 261 -3.23 26.55 -2.36
CA TRP A 261 -4.49 26.30 -3.06
C TRP A 261 -5.33 27.58 -3.23
N ARG A 262 -6.09 27.65 -4.32
CA ARG A 262 -7.11 28.67 -4.58
C ARG A 262 -8.28 28.08 -5.36
N GLY A 263 -9.42 28.75 -5.41
CA GLY A 263 -10.50 28.36 -6.32
C GLY A 263 -10.06 28.50 -7.78
N ALA A 264 -10.51 27.60 -8.66
CA ALA A 264 -10.11 27.58 -10.07
C ALA A 264 -10.35 28.92 -10.78
N LYS A 265 -11.51 29.53 -10.48
CA LYS A 265 -11.97 30.83 -11.01
C LYS A 265 -11.78 32.00 -10.04
N LEU A 266 -11.11 31.76 -8.91
CA LEU A 266 -10.90 32.74 -7.84
C LEU A 266 -9.42 33.06 -7.67
N SER A 267 -9.11 34.24 -7.13
CA SER A 267 -7.75 34.62 -6.73
C SER A 267 -7.31 33.99 -5.40
N SER A 268 -8.27 33.61 -4.56
CA SER A 268 -8.07 33.02 -3.23
C SER A 268 -8.77 31.67 -3.11
N PHE A 269 -8.55 30.98 -1.99
CA PHE A 269 -9.35 29.80 -1.63
C PHE A 269 -10.83 30.19 -1.44
N PRO A 270 -11.80 29.33 -1.83
CA PRO A 270 -13.22 29.63 -1.69
C PRO A 270 -13.62 29.76 -0.21
N GLU A 271 -14.53 30.69 0.09
CA GLU A 271 -15.00 30.94 1.46
C GLU A 271 -16.00 29.87 1.97
N ASN A 272 -16.61 29.11 1.06
CA ASN A 272 -17.60 28.07 1.36
C ASN A 272 -17.37 26.84 0.46
N GLY A 273 -18.02 25.71 0.75
CA GLY A 273 -18.01 24.50 -0.06
C GLY A 273 -16.85 23.54 0.23
N TRP A 274 -15.90 23.95 1.08
CA TRP A 274 -14.75 23.16 1.49
C TRP A 274 -14.52 23.27 2.99
N ILE A 275 -14.50 22.12 3.68
CA ILE A 275 -14.23 22.03 5.11
C ILE A 275 -12.83 21.44 5.33
N ILE A 276 -12.02 22.09 6.15
CA ILE A 276 -10.75 21.53 6.64
C ILE A 276 -10.90 21.18 8.11
N ASN A 277 -10.68 19.91 8.46
CA ASN A 277 -10.73 19.45 9.84
C ASN A 277 -9.83 18.22 10.03
N ASN A 278 -9.04 18.20 11.11
CA ASN A 278 -8.23 17.04 11.53
C ASN A 278 -7.38 16.40 10.41
N GLY A 279 -6.68 17.20 9.60
CA GLY A 279 -5.83 16.66 8.53
C GLY A 279 -6.61 16.18 7.30
N ILE A 280 -7.90 16.51 7.19
CA ILE A 280 -8.80 16.13 6.10
C ILE A 280 -9.40 17.40 5.49
N ILE A 281 -9.40 17.47 4.17
CA ILE A 281 -10.11 18.50 3.39
C ILE A 281 -11.29 17.84 2.67
N THR A 282 -12.49 18.38 2.84
CA THR A 282 -13.75 17.77 2.39
C THR A 282 -14.55 18.73 1.54
N VAL A 283 -15.03 18.28 0.38
CA VAL A 283 -16.07 18.96 -0.40
C VAL A 283 -17.40 18.85 0.36
N GLU A 284 -18.07 19.97 0.59
CA GLU A 284 -19.40 19.96 1.19
C GLU A 284 -20.45 19.47 0.20
N ALA A 285 -21.28 18.51 0.64
CA ALA A 285 -22.44 18.08 -0.13
C ALA A 285 -23.39 19.27 -0.39
N SER A 286 -23.88 19.37 -1.62
CA SER A 286 -24.85 20.37 -2.06
C SER A 286 -25.89 19.69 -2.97
N ASP A 287 -26.21 20.27 -4.14
CA ASP A 287 -27.22 19.74 -5.06
C ASP A 287 -26.66 18.76 -6.11
N GLY A 288 -25.44 18.24 -5.92
CA GLY A 288 -24.78 17.29 -6.83
C GLY A 288 -24.39 17.89 -8.19
N LYS A 289 -24.40 19.22 -8.34
CA LYS A 289 -24.03 19.90 -9.59
C LYS A 289 -22.55 20.25 -9.64
N GLU A 290 -21.98 20.10 -10.84
CA GLU A 290 -20.57 20.35 -11.14
C GLU A 290 -20.14 21.80 -10.85
N ALA A 291 -19.17 21.96 -9.92
CA ALA A 291 -18.46 23.18 -9.57
C ALA A 291 -19.35 24.38 -9.17
N ARG A 292 -20.46 24.13 -8.44
CA ARG A 292 -21.44 25.17 -8.07
C ARG A 292 -21.48 25.58 -6.61
N ASN A 293 -20.91 24.79 -5.69
CA ASN A 293 -20.90 25.14 -4.28
C ASN A 293 -19.71 26.05 -3.97
N GLY A 294 -18.56 25.47 -3.61
CA GLY A 294 -17.29 26.20 -3.49
C GLY A 294 -16.56 26.32 -4.83
N GLY A 295 -16.88 25.44 -5.77
CA GLY A 295 -16.15 25.25 -7.01
C GLY A 295 -14.85 24.49 -6.81
N ASP A 296 -14.23 24.11 -7.92
CA ASP A 296 -12.96 23.38 -7.90
C ASP A 296 -11.84 24.20 -7.23
N ILE A 297 -10.95 23.51 -6.52
CA ILE A 297 -9.71 24.09 -6.01
C ILE A 297 -8.51 23.61 -6.82
N ILE A 298 -7.56 24.50 -7.06
CA ILE A 298 -6.34 24.22 -7.81
C ILE A 298 -5.09 24.65 -7.05
N THR A 299 -3.99 23.99 -7.37
CA THR A 299 -2.67 24.41 -6.91
C THR A 299 -2.30 25.77 -7.50
N ILE A 300 -1.59 26.57 -6.72
CA ILE A 300 -0.94 27.80 -7.22
C ILE A 300 0.27 27.42 -8.11
N GLU A 301 1.02 26.40 -7.71
CA GLU A 301 2.15 25.85 -8.45
C GLU A 301 1.69 25.08 -9.70
N LYS A 302 2.48 25.15 -10.77
CA LYS A 302 2.32 24.36 -11.99
C LYS A 302 3.34 23.23 -12.02
N PHE A 303 2.93 22.08 -12.54
CA PHE A 303 3.74 20.86 -12.60
C PHE A 303 3.91 20.36 -14.03
N ARG A 304 5.08 19.77 -14.30
CA ARG A 304 5.44 19.11 -15.57
C ARG A 304 5.43 17.59 -15.38
N ASN A 305 6.59 17.02 -15.12
CA ASN A 305 6.75 15.64 -14.68
C ASN A 305 6.61 15.57 -13.17
N PHE A 306 5.78 14.66 -12.67
CA PHE A 306 5.55 14.50 -11.25
C PHE A 306 5.00 13.11 -10.92
N GLU A 307 5.10 12.76 -9.64
CA GLU A 307 4.33 11.68 -9.03
C GLU A 307 3.48 12.27 -7.90
N LEU A 308 2.16 12.18 -8.06
CA LEU A 308 1.15 12.62 -7.13
C LEU A 308 0.52 11.40 -6.43
N SER A 309 0.32 11.48 -5.12
CA SER A 309 -0.42 10.52 -4.32
C SER A 309 -1.45 11.25 -3.49
N VAL A 310 -2.71 10.80 -3.52
CA VAL A 310 -3.84 11.41 -2.83
C VAL A 310 -4.68 10.31 -2.21
N ASP A 311 -4.93 10.41 -0.90
CA ASP A 311 -5.93 9.57 -0.26
C ASP A 311 -7.30 10.24 -0.37
N PHE A 312 -8.31 9.49 -0.79
CA PHE A 312 -9.68 9.96 -0.96
C PHE A 312 -10.69 9.01 -0.30
N LEU A 313 -11.82 9.57 0.16
CA LEU A 313 -12.96 8.85 0.71
C LEU A 313 -14.24 9.45 0.13
N ILE A 314 -15.12 8.60 -0.36
CA ILE A 314 -16.37 9.01 -1.02
C ILE A 314 -17.59 8.61 -0.18
N SER A 315 -18.64 9.42 -0.22
CA SER A 315 -19.98 9.03 0.21
C SER A 315 -20.69 8.19 -0.87
N GLU A 316 -21.83 7.60 -0.53
CA GLU A 316 -22.66 6.85 -1.48
C GLU A 316 -23.12 7.76 -2.61
N GLY A 317 -23.00 7.30 -3.86
CA GLY A 317 -23.37 8.07 -5.04
C GLY A 317 -22.45 9.23 -5.40
N ALA A 318 -21.35 9.47 -4.67
CA ALA A 318 -20.55 10.66 -4.88
C ALA A 318 -19.76 10.68 -6.20
N ASN A 319 -19.58 11.88 -6.74
CA ASN A 319 -18.70 12.22 -7.85
C ASN A 319 -17.67 13.29 -7.45
N SER A 320 -16.46 13.18 -7.96
CA SER A 320 -15.37 14.15 -7.87
C SER A 320 -14.27 13.72 -8.84
N GLY A 321 -13.11 14.37 -8.80
CA GLY A 321 -11.99 14.05 -9.66
C GLY A 321 -10.70 14.70 -9.19
N ILE A 322 -9.59 14.06 -9.54
CA ILE A 322 -8.26 14.67 -9.44
C ILE A 322 -7.85 15.02 -10.86
N LYS A 323 -7.84 16.31 -11.19
CA LYS A 323 -7.37 16.76 -12.51
C LYS A 323 -5.92 17.22 -12.45
N TYR A 324 -5.22 17.04 -13.57
CA TYR A 324 -3.82 17.38 -13.71
C TYR A 324 -3.51 17.89 -15.11
N LEU A 325 -2.38 18.60 -15.24
CA LEU A 325 -2.05 19.38 -16.42
C LEU A 325 -3.19 20.35 -16.79
N VAL A 326 -3.84 20.91 -15.77
CA VAL A 326 -5.03 21.77 -15.91
C VAL A 326 -4.63 23.16 -16.39
N LYS A 327 -5.45 23.71 -17.29
CA LYS A 327 -5.42 25.11 -17.75
C LYS A 327 -6.69 25.83 -17.28
N PRO A 328 -6.65 26.46 -16.08
CA PRO A 328 -7.84 27.07 -15.49
C PRO A 328 -8.44 28.21 -16.33
N GLU A 329 -7.63 28.84 -17.19
CA GLU A 329 -8.04 29.95 -18.05
C GLU A 329 -8.89 29.55 -19.27
N LEU A 330 -8.95 28.25 -19.62
CA LEU A 330 -9.63 27.79 -20.83
C LEU A 330 -11.15 27.80 -20.70
N ASN A 331 -11.70 27.28 -19.59
CA ASN A 331 -13.15 27.30 -19.36
C ASN A 331 -13.56 28.56 -18.61
N LYS A 332 -14.09 29.54 -19.35
CA LYS A 332 -14.66 30.77 -18.80
C LYS A 332 -16.17 30.67 -18.51
N ALA A 333 -16.82 29.59 -18.94
CA ALA A 333 -18.24 29.33 -18.68
C ALA A 333 -18.41 28.58 -17.35
N ASP A 334 -19.64 28.18 -17.03
CA ASP A 334 -19.94 27.32 -15.88
C ASP A 334 -19.25 25.94 -16.01
N GLY A 335 -19.12 25.25 -14.88
CA GLY A 335 -18.50 23.92 -14.80
C GLY A 335 -17.00 23.94 -14.50
N SER A 336 -16.39 22.75 -14.55
CA SER A 336 -15.04 22.50 -14.06
C SER A 336 -13.95 23.01 -15.01
N ALA A 337 -12.75 23.23 -14.47
CA ALA A 337 -11.58 23.60 -15.26
C ALA A 337 -11.10 22.44 -16.17
N ILE A 338 -10.38 22.80 -17.25
CA ILE A 338 -9.99 21.86 -18.31
C ILE A 338 -8.63 21.24 -18.01
N GLY A 339 -8.57 19.91 -17.96
CA GLY A 339 -7.36 19.11 -17.81
C GLY A 339 -7.67 17.62 -17.93
N LEU A 340 -6.64 16.79 -17.82
CA LEU A 340 -6.79 15.33 -17.72
C LEU A 340 -7.30 14.98 -16.33
N GLU A 341 -8.08 13.90 -16.20
CA GLU A 341 -8.84 13.61 -14.98
C GLU A 341 -8.72 12.14 -14.58
N PHE A 342 -8.23 11.90 -13.37
CA PHE A 342 -8.48 10.66 -12.65
C PHE A 342 -9.88 10.77 -12.03
N GLN A 343 -10.81 9.97 -12.53
CA GLN A 343 -12.19 10.00 -12.07
C GLN A 343 -12.33 9.49 -10.63
N ILE A 344 -13.11 10.15 -9.78
CA ILE A 344 -13.51 9.64 -8.45
C ILE A 344 -15.03 9.49 -8.44
N LEU A 345 -15.51 8.24 -8.37
CA LEU A 345 -16.93 7.95 -8.53
C LEU A 345 -17.38 6.75 -7.71
N ASP A 346 -18.60 6.79 -7.17
CA ASP A 346 -19.34 5.58 -6.81
C ASP A 346 -19.96 4.94 -8.05
N ASP A 347 -19.21 4.05 -8.70
CA ASP A 347 -19.61 3.33 -9.92
C ASP A 347 -20.95 2.60 -9.80
N GLN A 348 -21.35 2.22 -8.58
CA GLN A 348 -22.58 1.43 -8.36
C GLN A 348 -23.82 2.30 -8.33
N ARG A 349 -23.68 3.59 -8.00
CA ARG A 349 -24.81 4.47 -7.66
C ARG A 349 -24.89 5.72 -8.54
N HIS A 350 -23.76 6.28 -8.96
CA HIS A 350 -23.77 7.51 -9.75
C HIS A 350 -24.07 7.22 -11.23
N GLU A 351 -25.02 7.94 -11.82
CA GLU A 351 -25.50 7.66 -13.19
C GLU A 351 -24.43 7.83 -14.27
N ASP A 352 -23.47 8.74 -14.06
CA ASP A 352 -22.39 8.97 -15.03
C ASP A 352 -21.51 7.74 -15.30
N ALA A 353 -21.49 6.77 -14.37
CA ALA A 353 -20.82 5.47 -14.57
C ALA A 353 -21.34 4.73 -15.82
N LYS A 354 -22.59 4.98 -16.24
CA LYS A 354 -23.27 4.36 -17.38
C LYS A 354 -23.25 5.23 -18.65
N LEU A 355 -22.86 6.50 -18.54
CA LEU A 355 -22.91 7.48 -19.64
C LEU A 355 -21.65 7.48 -20.51
N GLY A 356 -20.59 6.81 -20.06
CA GLY A 356 -19.34 6.66 -20.81
C GLY A 356 -19.41 5.57 -21.89
N VAL A 357 -18.42 5.56 -22.78
CA VAL A 357 -18.20 4.45 -23.72
C VAL A 357 -17.42 3.35 -23.01
N ASN A 358 -17.96 2.13 -22.98
CA ASN A 358 -17.32 0.97 -22.35
C ASN A 358 -16.88 1.22 -20.90
N GLY A 359 -17.56 2.09 -20.14
CA GLY A 359 -17.23 2.39 -18.74
C GLY A 359 -16.04 3.33 -18.54
N ASN A 360 -15.66 4.12 -19.56
CA ASN A 360 -14.57 5.11 -19.46
C ASN A 360 -14.85 6.33 -18.59
N ARG A 361 -15.99 6.36 -17.88
CA ARG A 361 -16.36 7.34 -16.86
C ARG A 361 -16.44 6.76 -15.44
N THR A 362 -15.96 5.54 -15.25
CA THR A 362 -15.93 4.88 -13.93
C THR A 362 -14.66 5.25 -13.14
N LEU A 363 -14.68 5.06 -11.82
CA LEU A 363 -13.59 5.34 -10.88
C LEU A 363 -12.20 4.95 -11.41
N GLY A 364 -11.28 5.91 -11.38
CA GLY A 364 -9.88 5.79 -11.76
C GLY A 364 -9.60 5.81 -13.27
N SER A 365 -10.65 5.85 -14.10
CA SER A 365 -10.51 6.03 -15.56
C SER A 365 -9.84 7.37 -15.84
N LEU A 366 -9.21 7.47 -17.02
CA LEU A 366 -8.99 8.78 -17.62
C LEU A 366 -10.33 9.22 -18.20
N TYR A 367 -11.03 10.12 -17.51
CA TYR A 367 -12.44 10.43 -17.75
C TYR A 367 -12.74 10.66 -19.24
N ASP A 368 -13.75 9.95 -19.77
CA ASP A 368 -14.24 10.01 -21.16
C ASP A 368 -13.24 9.55 -22.25
N LEU A 369 -12.05 9.06 -21.85
CA LEU A 369 -10.98 8.66 -22.77
C LEU A 369 -10.58 7.19 -22.59
N ILE A 370 -10.08 6.79 -21.42
CA ILE A 370 -9.53 5.45 -21.18
C ILE A 370 -10.14 4.84 -19.92
N ARG A 371 -10.85 3.72 -20.07
CA ARG A 371 -11.40 2.94 -18.94
C ARG A 371 -10.28 2.46 -18.02
N ALA A 372 -10.51 2.56 -16.72
CA ALA A 372 -9.73 1.88 -15.70
C ALA A 372 -9.96 0.36 -15.69
N GLU A 373 -8.87 -0.41 -15.78
CA GLU A 373 -8.90 -1.87 -15.78
C GLU A 373 -7.91 -2.46 -14.79
N ASN A 374 -8.35 -3.39 -13.96
CA ASN A 374 -7.40 -4.20 -13.21
C ASN A 374 -6.81 -5.28 -14.12
N ARG A 375 -5.51 -5.18 -14.41
CA ARG A 375 -4.78 -6.15 -15.26
C ARG A 375 -4.03 -7.21 -14.47
N VAL A 376 -4.29 -7.33 -13.17
CA VAL A 376 -3.72 -8.38 -12.34
C VAL A 376 -4.33 -9.73 -12.76
N PRO A 377 -3.50 -10.76 -13.08
CA PRO A 377 -4.01 -12.06 -13.51
C PRO A 377 -5.01 -12.66 -12.50
N GLY A 378 -6.17 -13.07 -12.99
CA GLY A 378 -7.24 -13.66 -12.18
C GLY A 378 -8.12 -12.66 -11.41
N GLU A 379 -7.88 -11.35 -11.55
CA GLU A 379 -8.63 -10.30 -10.84
C GLU A 379 -9.29 -9.35 -11.83
N SER A 380 -10.63 -9.36 -11.92
CA SER A 380 -11.38 -8.47 -12.83
C SER A 380 -11.84 -7.17 -12.16
N ARG A 381 -11.90 -7.14 -10.82
CA ARG A 381 -12.40 -5.98 -10.07
C ARG A 381 -11.27 -5.01 -9.78
N LYS A 382 -11.54 -3.71 -9.90
CA LYS A 382 -10.66 -2.64 -9.41
C LYS A 382 -10.42 -2.85 -7.91
N ASN A 383 -9.20 -2.56 -7.42
CA ASN A 383 -8.84 -2.71 -6.01
C ASN A 383 -9.47 -1.59 -5.13
N PHE A 384 -10.73 -1.22 -5.37
CA PHE A 384 -11.48 -0.23 -4.61
C PHE A 384 -11.89 -0.79 -3.25
N LYS A 385 -11.65 -0.05 -2.16
CA LYS A 385 -11.96 -0.49 -0.80
C LYS A 385 -13.46 -0.39 -0.49
N GLY A 386 -14.21 0.40 -1.25
CA GLY A 386 -15.63 0.66 -1.03
C GLY A 386 -15.92 2.10 -0.58
N VAL A 387 -17.19 2.48 -0.68
CA VAL A 387 -17.74 3.72 -0.12
C VAL A 387 -17.50 3.79 1.38
N GLY A 388 -17.24 4.98 1.91
CA GLY A 388 -16.96 5.20 3.33
C GLY A 388 -15.61 4.66 3.81
N LYS A 389 -14.75 4.21 2.90
CA LYS A 389 -13.38 3.78 3.20
C LYS A 389 -12.37 4.63 2.43
N TRP A 390 -11.21 4.85 3.05
CA TRP A 390 -10.09 5.51 2.41
C TRP A 390 -9.51 4.65 1.28
N ASN A 391 -9.23 5.31 0.16
CA ASN A 391 -8.59 4.77 -1.03
C ASN A 391 -7.42 5.69 -1.42
N ASN A 392 -6.41 5.14 -2.09
CA ASN A 392 -5.28 5.90 -2.61
C ASN A 392 -5.35 5.99 -4.13
N ALA A 393 -5.33 7.21 -4.66
CA ALA A 393 -5.08 7.51 -6.07
C ALA A 393 -3.62 7.94 -6.23
N ARG A 394 -2.89 7.30 -7.14
CA ARG A 394 -1.53 7.70 -7.52
C ARG A 394 -1.47 7.97 -9.02
N ILE A 395 -0.96 9.13 -9.39
CA ILE A 395 -0.84 9.61 -10.76
C ILE A 395 0.63 9.89 -11.03
N VAL A 396 1.18 9.25 -12.06
CA VAL A 396 2.58 9.46 -12.47
C VAL A 396 2.56 10.10 -13.85
N VAL A 397 3.26 11.21 -14.02
CA VAL A 397 3.49 11.88 -15.30
C VAL A 397 4.99 11.96 -15.51
N SER A 398 5.50 11.26 -16.52
CA SER A 398 6.94 11.16 -16.81
C SER A 398 7.21 11.20 -18.31
N ASN A 399 7.64 12.36 -18.81
CA ASN A 399 8.03 12.58 -20.20
C ASN A 399 6.96 12.14 -21.21
N GLY A 400 5.68 12.40 -20.91
CA GLY A 400 4.53 12.04 -21.75
C GLY A 400 3.84 10.73 -21.37
N ASN A 401 4.55 9.79 -20.73
CA ASN A 401 3.96 8.58 -20.18
C ASN A 401 3.18 8.92 -18.89
N ILE A 402 1.92 8.47 -18.83
CA ILE A 402 1.02 8.73 -17.71
C ILE A 402 0.44 7.42 -17.19
N GLU A 403 0.44 7.26 -15.88
CA GLU A 403 -0.15 6.10 -15.20
C GLU A 403 -1.15 6.51 -14.13
N HIS A 404 -2.27 5.81 -14.04
CA HIS A 404 -3.18 5.85 -12.89
C HIS A 404 -3.06 4.57 -12.08
N TRP A 405 -3.01 4.72 -10.76
CA TRP A 405 -2.95 3.64 -9.80
C TRP A 405 -4.05 3.82 -8.76
N LEU A 406 -4.79 2.76 -8.46
CA LEU A 406 -5.79 2.72 -7.39
C LEU A 406 -5.37 1.67 -6.36
N ASN A 407 -5.17 2.11 -5.12
CA ASN A 407 -4.73 1.25 -4.01
C ASN A 407 -3.55 0.35 -4.43
N HIS A 408 -2.53 1.00 -5.01
CA HIS A 408 -1.27 0.40 -5.47
C HIS A 408 -1.38 -0.62 -6.61
N VAL A 409 -2.50 -0.68 -7.32
CA VAL A 409 -2.67 -1.45 -8.57
C VAL A 409 -2.78 -0.48 -9.74
N LYS A 410 -1.96 -0.66 -10.79
CA LYS A 410 -2.03 0.14 -12.02
C LYS A 410 -3.32 -0.19 -12.77
N ILE A 411 -4.06 0.84 -13.17
CA ILE A 411 -5.37 0.71 -13.81
C ILE A 411 -5.49 1.45 -15.14
N VAL A 412 -4.66 2.46 -15.40
CA VAL A 412 -4.55 3.16 -16.69
C VAL A 412 -3.08 3.44 -16.98
N GLU A 413 -2.70 3.36 -18.25
CA GLU A 413 -1.37 3.71 -18.76
C GLU A 413 -1.49 4.19 -20.21
N PHE A 414 -0.87 5.32 -20.55
CA PHE A 414 -0.85 5.84 -21.92
C PHE A 414 0.32 6.81 -22.13
N ASP A 415 0.70 7.00 -23.40
CA ASP A 415 1.58 8.10 -23.82
C ASP A 415 0.72 9.22 -24.41
N ARG A 416 0.72 10.38 -23.75
CA ARG A 416 -0.08 11.53 -24.19
C ARG A 416 0.42 12.13 -25.51
N PHE A 417 1.63 11.81 -25.97
CA PHE A 417 2.16 12.30 -27.25
C PHE A 417 1.96 11.31 -28.40
N SER A 418 1.31 10.17 -28.13
CA SER A 418 1.04 9.16 -29.14
C SER A 418 -0.11 9.56 -30.07
N GLN A 419 -0.07 9.05 -31.31
CA GLN A 419 -1.18 9.17 -32.26
C GLN A 419 -2.48 8.55 -31.73
N SER A 420 -2.39 7.49 -30.93
CA SER A 420 -3.56 6.84 -30.32
C SER A 420 -4.23 7.75 -29.30
N PHE A 421 -3.47 8.47 -28.48
CA PHE A 421 -4.04 9.47 -27.57
C PHE A 421 -4.72 10.61 -28.35
N GLN A 422 -4.06 11.15 -29.38
CA GLN A 422 -4.65 12.20 -30.21
C GLN A 422 -5.98 11.75 -30.83
N ALA A 423 -6.05 10.54 -31.40
CA ALA A 423 -7.27 9.99 -31.98
C ALA A 423 -8.39 9.78 -30.94
N LEU A 424 -8.04 9.41 -29.69
CA LEU A 424 -9.01 9.33 -28.59
C LEU A 424 -9.59 10.71 -28.25
N VAL A 425 -8.74 11.73 -28.17
CA VAL A 425 -9.18 13.11 -27.88
C VAL A 425 -10.16 13.62 -28.96
N GLU A 426 -9.86 13.40 -30.24
CA GLU A 426 -10.70 13.79 -31.38
C GLU A 426 -12.12 13.19 -31.33
N LYS A 427 -12.29 12.05 -30.64
CA LYS A 427 -13.58 11.36 -30.48
C LYS A 427 -14.26 11.62 -29.13
N SER A 428 -13.62 12.37 -28.23
CA SER A 428 -14.12 12.63 -26.87
C SER A 428 -14.84 13.97 -26.76
N LYS A 429 -15.39 14.26 -25.56
CA LYS A 429 -15.90 15.60 -25.22
C LYS A 429 -14.83 16.70 -25.33
N TYR A 430 -13.54 16.35 -25.30
CA TYR A 430 -12.43 17.31 -25.28
C TYR A 430 -11.96 17.78 -26.65
N LYS A 431 -12.52 17.26 -27.76
CA LYS A 431 -12.14 17.63 -29.14
C LYS A 431 -12.19 19.13 -29.46
N ILE A 432 -12.90 19.91 -28.65
CA ILE A 432 -13.03 21.38 -28.80
C ILE A 432 -11.86 22.15 -28.18
N TRP A 433 -11.02 21.50 -27.38
CA TRP A 433 -9.91 22.14 -26.67
C TRP A 433 -8.61 21.90 -27.42
N ASP A 434 -8.07 22.97 -27.98
CA ASP A 434 -6.79 22.89 -28.69
C ASP A 434 -5.68 22.36 -27.79
N SER A 435 -4.90 21.41 -28.33
CA SER A 435 -3.78 20.76 -27.65
C SER A 435 -4.15 20.13 -26.29
N PHE A 436 -5.40 19.67 -26.13
CA PHE A 436 -5.86 19.05 -24.88
C PHE A 436 -4.93 17.94 -24.41
N GLY A 437 -4.44 18.06 -23.17
CA GLY A 437 -3.56 17.07 -22.58
C GLY A 437 -2.16 17.01 -23.19
N LEU A 438 -1.77 17.96 -24.07
CA LEU A 438 -0.42 18.08 -24.68
C LEU A 438 0.42 19.23 -24.10
N TRP A 439 -0.15 20.09 -23.25
CA TRP A 439 0.58 21.20 -22.64
C TRP A 439 1.77 20.74 -21.80
N SER A 440 2.89 21.48 -21.82
CA SER A 440 4.12 21.09 -21.10
C SER A 440 3.95 21.05 -19.59
N GLU A 441 3.10 21.92 -19.04
CA GLU A 441 2.79 22.03 -17.61
C GLU A 441 1.34 22.45 -17.37
N GLY A 442 0.85 22.20 -16.16
CA GLY A 442 -0.43 22.72 -15.68
C GLY A 442 -0.57 22.56 -14.17
N VAL A 443 -1.67 23.07 -13.63
CA VAL A 443 -1.97 22.93 -12.20
C VAL A 443 -2.59 21.57 -11.89
N ILE A 444 -2.61 21.20 -10.61
CA ILE A 444 -3.39 20.07 -10.09
C ILE A 444 -4.69 20.61 -9.52
N LEU A 445 -5.77 19.86 -9.61
CA LEU A 445 -7.11 20.25 -9.21
C LEU A 445 -7.80 19.14 -8.41
N LEU A 446 -8.55 19.52 -7.38
CA LEU A 446 -9.56 18.68 -6.73
C LEU A 446 -10.94 19.24 -7.07
N GLN A 447 -11.81 18.36 -7.57
CA GLN A 447 -13.10 18.77 -8.13
C GLN A 447 -14.18 18.85 -7.05
N ASP A 448 -14.97 19.92 -7.10
CA ASP A 448 -16.26 20.02 -6.42
C ASP A 448 -17.34 19.60 -7.42
N HIS A 449 -17.99 18.45 -7.20
CA HIS A 449 -19.15 18.02 -7.98
C HIS A 449 -20.44 18.02 -7.13
N GLY A 450 -20.45 18.76 -6.02
CA GLY A 450 -21.59 18.87 -5.12
C GLY A 450 -21.88 17.63 -4.27
N ASP A 451 -20.99 16.63 -4.27
CA ASP A 451 -21.07 15.45 -3.42
C ASP A 451 -19.96 15.43 -2.37
N GLN A 452 -20.22 14.79 -1.22
CA GLN A 452 -19.24 14.73 -0.14
C GLN A 452 -18.08 13.79 -0.49
N VAL A 453 -16.91 14.38 -0.74
CA VAL A 453 -15.64 13.67 -0.94
C VAL A 453 -14.57 14.28 -0.05
N SER A 454 -13.85 13.44 0.66
CA SER A 454 -12.79 13.82 1.59
C SER A 454 -11.42 13.42 1.04
N PHE A 455 -10.42 14.27 1.23
CA PHE A 455 -9.04 14.05 0.83
C PHE A 455 -8.06 14.23 2.00
N LYS A 456 -6.97 13.46 1.99
CA LYS A 456 -5.82 13.65 2.88
C LYS A 456 -4.54 13.14 2.22
N ASN A 457 -3.40 13.31 2.91
CA ASN A 457 -2.10 12.78 2.49
C ASN A 457 -1.75 13.14 1.04
N ILE A 458 -2.01 14.38 0.66
CA ILE A 458 -1.73 14.88 -0.69
C ILE A 458 -0.22 15.13 -0.80
N LYS A 459 0.48 14.21 -1.46
CA LYS A 459 1.95 14.18 -1.57
C LYS A 459 2.36 14.29 -3.03
N ILE A 460 3.43 15.03 -3.32
CA ILE A 460 3.96 15.16 -4.67
C ILE A 460 5.48 15.16 -4.69
N ARG A 461 6.08 14.62 -5.75
CA ARG A 461 7.49 14.86 -6.12
C ARG A 461 7.61 15.21 -7.59
N HIS A 462 8.63 15.99 -7.94
CA HIS A 462 9.02 16.19 -9.34
C HIS A 462 9.81 14.96 -9.84
N LEU A 463 9.71 14.66 -11.14
CA LEU A 463 10.40 13.54 -11.79
C LEU A 463 11.37 14.00 -12.88
#